data_AF-A0A6B3ED99-F1
#
_entry.id   AF-A0A6B3ED99-F1
#
_cell.length_a   1.000
_cell.length_b   1.000
_cell.length_c   1.000
_cell.angle_alpha   90.00
_cell.angle_beta   90.00
_cell.angle_gamma   90.00
#
_symmetry.space_group_name_H-M   'P 1'
#
loop_
_entity.id
_entity.type
_entity.pdbx_description
1 polymer ?
#
loop_
_entity_poly.entity_id
_entity_poly.type
_entity_poly.pdbx_seq_one_letter_code
_entity_poly.pdbx_strand_id
1 'polypeptide(L)'
;PGGWVVPVYLLCGGALLAGVRAPLGRPAGRGLVWASGAVTAASVLFSLPPVAVSLVGPVSQLGRVWAGAPQGGARGALGATGLPWTELGAAPVVLLVVAGALAAAYRWWEAVLRWAGPALSPGPSARGAVGAVAPVLGWAGITVLPAALDVSYAMTVAVQLVLVAGVFVVAVGGLRRGTTGVALTASVCGAVGAVDVALLSLAAEPATYAVFGALLVLCAAAAVALDASVAGSPGPGRVAAAVRAVAACAAVGCAVVLTVAG
;
A
#
# COMPACT_ATOMS: atom_id res chain seq x y z
N PRO A 1 -8.70 25.45 -6.92
CA PRO A 1 -7.95 25.63 -5.65
C PRO A 1 -8.70 24.94 -4.50
N GLY A 2 -8.44 23.66 -4.27
CA GLY A 2 -9.07 22.89 -3.18
C GLY A 2 -8.24 21.73 -2.61
N GLY A 3 -7.38 21.07 -3.40
CA GLY A 3 -6.68 19.85 -2.98
C GLY A 3 -5.40 20.05 -2.16
N TRP A 4 -4.66 21.14 -2.38
CA TRP A 4 -3.36 21.40 -1.73
C TRP A 4 -3.45 21.99 -0.31
N VAL A 5 -4.65 22.42 0.08
CA VAL A 5 -4.90 22.98 1.41
C VAL A 5 -4.72 21.89 2.48
N VAL A 6 -5.13 20.66 2.18
CA VAL A 6 -5.03 19.49 3.08
C VAL A 6 -3.56 19.16 3.43
N PRO A 7 -2.62 18.98 2.47
CA PRO A 7 -1.22 18.74 2.80
C PRO A 7 -0.55 19.91 3.53
N VAL A 8 -0.94 21.15 3.27
CA VAL A 8 -0.44 22.32 4.01
C VAL A 8 -0.86 22.26 5.48
N TYR A 9 -2.13 21.96 5.79
CA TYR A 9 -2.57 21.79 7.17
C TYR A 9 -1.90 20.59 7.85
N LEU A 10 -1.66 19.51 7.11
CA LEU A 10 -0.98 18.31 7.62
C LEU A 10 0.49 18.63 7.98
N LEU A 11 1.20 19.35 7.11
CA LEU A 11 2.57 19.80 7.36
C LEU A 11 2.62 20.82 8.50
N CYS A 12 1.68 21.76 8.58
CA CYS A 12 1.58 22.70 9.70
C CYS A 12 1.31 21.97 11.03
N GLY A 13 0.40 21.00 11.04
CA GLY A 13 0.13 20.17 12.23
C GLY A 13 1.35 19.34 12.66
N GLY A 14 2.06 18.77 11.70
CA GLY A 14 3.31 18.02 11.93
C GLY A 14 4.46 18.93 12.43
N ALA A 15 4.60 20.12 11.86
CA ALA A 15 5.58 21.12 12.27
C ALA A 15 5.29 21.68 13.67
N LEU A 16 4.02 21.90 14.01
CA LEU A 16 3.61 22.28 15.37
C LEU A 16 3.90 21.17 16.38
N LEU A 17 3.71 19.90 16.01
CA LEU A 17 4.15 18.77 16.83
C LEU A 17 5.67 18.76 17.01
N ALA A 18 6.46 18.89 15.94
CA ALA A 18 7.92 18.85 16.02
C ALA A 18 8.55 20.08 16.70
N GLY A 19 7.90 21.24 16.56
CA GLY A 19 8.39 22.54 17.01
C GLY A 19 8.08 22.87 18.47
N VAL A 20 7.00 22.32 19.03
CA VAL A 20 6.66 22.54 20.44
C VAL A 20 7.52 21.62 21.32
N ARG A 21 8.77 22.04 21.53
CA ARG A 21 9.64 21.52 22.60
C ARG A 21 9.35 22.17 23.96
N ALA A 22 8.29 22.97 24.07
CA ALA A 22 7.94 23.61 25.32
C ALA A 22 7.46 22.56 26.34
N PRO A 23 7.80 22.69 27.63
CA PRO A 23 7.28 21.83 28.70
C PRO A 23 5.79 22.14 28.92
N LEU A 24 4.95 21.78 27.95
CA LEU A 24 3.51 21.84 28.08
C LEU A 24 3.06 20.81 29.11
N GLY A 25 2.13 21.20 29.99
CA GLY A 25 1.52 20.28 30.93
C GLY A 25 0.90 19.08 30.21
N ARG A 26 0.87 17.91 30.87
CA ARG A 26 0.29 16.66 30.35
C ARG A 26 -1.06 16.80 29.60
N PRO A 27 -2.03 17.62 30.04
CA PRO A 27 -3.30 17.76 29.31
C PRO A 27 -3.15 18.47 27.96
N ALA A 28 -2.30 19.49 27.87
CA ALA A 28 -2.09 20.24 26.63
C ALA A 28 -1.35 19.40 25.57
N GLY A 29 -0.35 18.61 25.99
CA GLY A 29 0.34 17.67 25.09
C GLY A 29 -0.59 16.58 24.55
N ARG A 30 -1.49 16.05 25.39
CA ARG A 30 -2.48 15.04 24.97
C ARG A 30 -3.51 15.63 24.00
N GLY A 31 -3.96 16.87 24.23
CA GLY A 31 -4.84 17.59 23.32
C GLY A 31 -4.22 17.80 21.94
N LEU A 32 -2.94 18.20 21.89
CA LEU A 32 -2.21 18.39 20.64
C LEU A 32 -2.04 17.09 19.86
N VAL A 33 -1.72 15.98 20.53
CA VAL A 33 -1.60 14.66 19.89
C VAL A 33 -2.95 14.18 19.36
N TRP A 34 -4.05 14.38 20.09
CA TRP A 34 -5.39 14.05 19.60
C TRP A 34 -5.79 14.91 18.40
N ALA A 35 -5.54 16.21 18.46
CA ALA A 35 -5.83 17.12 17.35
C ALA A 35 -5.04 16.74 16.10
N SER A 36 -3.73 16.49 16.23
CA SER A 36 -2.91 16.05 15.11
C SER A 36 -3.29 14.66 14.59
N GLY A 37 -3.61 13.73 15.49
CA GLY A 37 -4.10 12.41 15.13
C GLY A 37 -5.41 12.49 14.34
N ALA A 38 -6.33 13.35 14.77
CA ALA A 38 -7.60 13.60 14.08
C ALA A 38 -7.39 14.23 12.69
N VAL A 39 -6.50 15.22 12.57
CA VAL A 39 -6.16 15.85 11.27
C VAL A 39 -5.53 14.83 10.33
N THR A 40 -4.64 13.97 10.84
CA THR A 40 -3.99 12.92 10.05
C THR A 40 -5.02 11.88 9.58
N ALA A 41 -5.89 11.43 10.48
CA ALA A 41 -6.95 10.48 10.16
C ALA A 41 -7.95 11.06 9.15
N ALA A 42 -8.36 12.32 9.32
CA ALA A 42 -9.24 13.01 8.38
C ALA A 42 -8.59 13.18 7.00
N SER A 43 -7.28 13.46 6.96
CA SER A 43 -6.54 13.59 5.70
C SER A 43 -6.43 12.25 4.96
N VAL A 44 -6.22 11.15 5.69
CA VAL A 44 -6.26 9.79 5.14
C VAL A 44 -7.66 9.46 4.64
N LEU A 45 -8.70 9.79 5.41
CA LEU A 45 -10.11 9.58 5.03
C LEU A 45 -10.45 10.33 3.74
N PHE A 46 -9.98 11.56 3.60
CA PHE A 46 -10.13 12.35 2.38
C PHE A 46 -9.41 11.76 1.16
N SER A 47 -8.38 10.94 1.40
CA SER A 47 -7.63 10.23 0.35
C SER A 47 -8.25 8.88 -0.04
N LEU A 48 -9.32 8.43 0.63
CA LEU A 48 -9.98 7.16 0.31
C LEU A 48 -10.65 7.13 -1.08
N PRO A 49 -11.37 8.17 -1.54
CA PRO A 49 -12.03 8.12 -2.84
C PRO A 49 -11.09 7.81 -4.02
N PRO A 50 -9.93 8.46 -4.20
CA PRO A 50 -9.03 8.12 -5.31
C PRO A 50 -8.41 6.73 -5.18
N VAL A 51 -8.18 6.23 -3.95
CA VAL A 51 -7.75 4.85 -3.73
C VAL A 51 -8.85 3.87 -4.15
N ALA A 52 -10.10 4.14 -3.78
CA ALA A 52 -11.24 3.30 -4.16
C ALA A 52 -11.43 3.27 -5.68
N VAL A 53 -11.35 4.44 -6.36
CA VAL A 53 -11.41 4.51 -7.82
C VAL A 53 -10.26 3.73 -8.47
N SER A 54 -9.06 3.80 -7.91
CA SER A 54 -7.90 3.08 -8.47
C SER A 54 -8.04 1.55 -8.34
N LEU A 55 -8.70 1.05 -7.29
CA LEU A 55 -8.91 -0.39 -7.07
C LEU A 55 -10.16 -0.94 -7.77
N VAL A 56 -11.21 -0.12 -7.92
CA VAL A 56 -12.46 -0.53 -8.57
C VAL A 56 -12.38 -0.32 -10.08
N GLY A 57 -11.63 0.69 -10.53
CA GLY A 57 -11.49 1.06 -11.95
C GLY A 57 -11.13 -0.11 -12.86
N PRO A 58 -10.15 -0.97 -12.52
CA PRO A 58 -9.75 -2.08 -13.37
C PRO A 58 -10.84 -3.14 -13.59
N VAL A 59 -11.85 -3.22 -12.73
CA VAL A 59 -13.01 -4.11 -12.91
C VAL A 59 -13.77 -3.77 -14.20
N SER A 60 -13.74 -2.50 -14.64
CA SER A 60 -14.36 -2.09 -15.90
C SER A 60 -13.71 -2.74 -17.14
N GLN A 61 -12.48 -3.25 -17.03
CA GLN A 61 -11.78 -3.94 -18.11
C GLN A 61 -12.33 -5.34 -18.40
N LEU A 62 -13.10 -5.93 -17.47
CA LEU A 62 -13.74 -7.24 -17.69
C LEU A 62 -14.69 -7.24 -18.90
N GLY A 63 -15.30 -6.10 -19.22
CA GLY A 63 -16.15 -5.96 -20.41
C GLY A 63 -15.40 -5.62 -21.70
N ARG A 64 -14.06 -5.48 -21.65
CA ARG A 64 -13.20 -5.00 -22.75
C ARG A 64 -11.96 -5.87 -22.96
N VAL A 65 -12.07 -7.17 -22.66
CA VAL A 65 -10.97 -8.12 -22.81
C VAL A 65 -10.47 -8.11 -24.24
N TRP A 66 -9.15 -7.88 -24.40
CA TRP A 66 -8.45 -7.78 -25.68
C TRP A 66 -9.01 -6.73 -26.66
N ALA A 67 -9.73 -5.73 -26.15
CA ALA A 67 -10.20 -4.61 -26.97
C ALA A 67 -9.07 -3.64 -27.38
N GLY A 68 -7.84 -3.85 -26.89
CA GLY A 68 -6.67 -3.02 -27.16
C GLY A 68 -6.34 -2.06 -26.01
N ALA A 69 -5.15 -1.47 -26.07
CA ALA A 69 -4.65 -0.59 -25.02
C ALA A 69 -5.60 0.62 -24.80
N PRO A 70 -6.00 0.93 -23.55
CA PRO A 70 -6.91 2.03 -23.27
C PRO A 70 -6.35 3.38 -23.73
N GLN A 71 -7.19 4.18 -24.40
CA GLN A 71 -6.87 5.56 -24.74
C GLN A 71 -6.96 6.44 -23.48
N GLY A 72 -6.07 7.43 -23.34
CA GLY A 72 -6.05 8.32 -22.17
C GLY A 72 -5.28 7.80 -20.95
N GLY A 73 -4.25 6.96 -21.16
CA GLY A 73 -3.28 6.60 -20.13
C GLY A 73 -3.86 5.84 -18.93
N ALA A 74 -3.29 6.07 -17.75
CA ALA A 74 -3.73 5.46 -16.49
C ALA A 74 -5.20 5.77 -16.18
N ARG A 75 -5.65 7.00 -16.40
CA ARG A 75 -7.03 7.42 -16.11
C ARG A 75 -8.04 6.76 -17.04
N GLY A 76 -7.67 6.58 -18.31
CA GLY A 76 -8.44 5.83 -19.30
C GLY A 76 -8.60 4.36 -18.93
N ALA A 77 -7.54 3.73 -18.44
CA ALA A 77 -7.57 2.34 -17.96
C ALA A 77 -8.48 2.14 -16.74
N LEU A 78 -8.65 3.18 -15.91
CA LEU A 78 -9.54 3.16 -14.75
C LEU A 78 -10.99 3.54 -15.08
N GLY A 79 -11.30 3.93 -16.32
CA GLY A 79 -12.62 4.47 -16.69
C GLY A 79 -12.95 5.81 -16.01
N ALA A 80 -11.92 6.55 -15.59
CA ALA A 80 -12.03 7.68 -14.67
C ALA A 80 -11.59 9.02 -15.28
N THR A 81 -11.60 9.15 -16.61
CA THR A 81 -11.12 10.35 -17.32
C THR A 81 -11.91 11.62 -17.01
N GLY A 82 -13.19 11.50 -16.65
CA GLY A 82 -14.06 12.63 -16.30
C GLY A 82 -13.97 13.12 -14.86
N LEU A 83 -13.13 12.52 -14.01
CA LEU A 83 -13.00 12.93 -12.61
C LEU A 83 -12.08 14.16 -12.46
N PRO A 84 -12.29 15.00 -11.43
CA PRO A 84 -11.47 16.17 -11.15
C PRO A 84 -10.11 15.78 -10.53
N TRP A 85 -9.24 15.10 -11.30
CA TRP A 85 -7.93 14.61 -10.85
C TRP A 85 -7.00 15.70 -10.33
N THR A 86 -7.19 16.94 -10.77
CA THR A 86 -6.44 18.11 -10.28
C THR A 86 -6.66 18.36 -8.79
N GLU A 87 -7.86 18.09 -8.27
CA GLU A 87 -8.19 18.23 -6.85
C GLU A 87 -7.84 16.95 -6.07
N LEU A 88 -7.80 15.79 -6.73
CA LEU A 88 -7.44 14.49 -6.16
C LEU A 88 -5.93 14.21 -6.14
N GLY A 89 -5.14 14.96 -6.90
CA GLY A 89 -3.70 14.74 -7.09
C GLY A 89 -2.85 14.87 -5.82
N ALA A 90 -3.40 15.47 -4.76
CA ALA A 90 -2.74 15.56 -3.45
C ALA A 90 -2.80 14.24 -2.65
N ALA A 91 -3.75 13.35 -2.94
CA ALA A 91 -3.96 12.10 -2.21
C ALA A 91 -2.70 11.20 -2.12
N PRO A 92 -1.96 10.91 -3.22
CA PRO A 92 -0.75 10.09 -3.11
C PRO A 92 0.32 10.75 -2.22
N VAL A 93 0.44 12.08 -2.28
CA VAL A 93 1.40 12.82 -1.45
C VAL A 93 1.02 12.71 0.03
N VAL A 94 -0.25 12.91 0.37
CA VAL A 94 -0.75 12.77 1.74
C VAL A 94 -0.49 11.36 2.28
N LEU A 95 -0.84 10.32 1.51
CA LEU A 95 -0.65 8.93 1.91
C LEU A 95 0.84 8.59 2.11
N LEU A 96 1.70 9.03 1.20
CA LEU A 96 3.15 8.79 1.27
C LEU A 96 3.82 9.55 2.41
N VAL A 97 3.42 10.79 2.68
CA VAL A 97 3.93 11.58 3.81
C VAL A 97 3.54 10.93 5.13
N VAL A 98 2.28 10.50 5.28
CA VAL A 98 1.82 9.81 6.50
C VAL A 98 2.51 8.45 6.66
N ALA A 99 2.65 7.69 5.57
CA ALA A 99 3.40 6.43 5.58
C ALA A 99 4.86 6.63 6.01
N GLY A 100 5.52 7.66 5.46
CA GLY A 100 6.90 8.03 5.81
C GLY A 100 7.04 8.46 7.27
N ALA A 101 6.10 9.25 7.79
CA ALA A 101 6.06 9.66 9.19
C ALA A 101 5.89 8.45 10.12
N LEU A 102 4.98 7.51 9.80
CA LEU A 102 4.78 6.29 10.57
C LEU A 102 5.99 5.35 10.50
N ALA A 103 6.61 5.21 9.33
CA ALA A 103 7.83 4.41 9.18
C ALA A 103 9.02 5.01 9.97
N ALA A 104 9.16 6.34 9.95
CA ALA A 104 10.15 7.06 10.75
C ALA A 104 9.88 6.87 12.25
N ALA A 105 8.62 7.00 12.68
CA ALA A 105 8.20 6.77 14.07
C ALA A 105 8.46 5.33 14.52
N TYR A 106 8.22 4.34 13.65
CA TYR A 106 8.52 2.93 13.93
C TYR A 106 10.03 2.68 14.07
N ARG A 107 10.84 3.27 13.18
CA ARG A 107 12.31 3.13 13.19
C ARG A 107 12.94 3.81 14.40
N TRP A 108 12.42 4.97 14.80
CA TRP A 108 12.93 5.76 15.92
C TRP A 108 12.05 5.68 17.16
N TRP A 109 11.37 4.55 17.37
CA TRP A 109 10.41 4.35 18.44
C TRP A 109 10.94 4.76 19.83
N GLU A 110 12.17 4.37 20.17
CA GLU A 110 12.80 4.73 21.45
C GLU A 110 13.05 6.24 21.60
N ALA A 111 13.38 6.93 20.51
CA ALA A 111 13.52 8.38 20.51
C ALA A 111 12.15 9.08 20.65
N VAL A 112 11.12 8.55 20.00
CA VAL A 112 9.74 9.03 20.11
C VAL A 112 9.21 8.86 21.54
N LEU A 113 9.44 7.70 22.17
CA LEU A 113 9.05 7.47 23.56
C LEU A 113 9.76 8.44 24.53
N ARG A 114 11.07 8.64 24.35
CA ARG A 114 11.83 9.62 25.15
C ARG A 114 11.32 11.05 24.95
N TRP A 115 10.91 11.39 23.73
CA TRP A 115 10.40 12.71 23.39
C TRP A 115 8.97 12.93 23.91
N ALA A 116 8.10 11.92 23.84
CA ALA A 116 6.73 11.98 24.33
C ALA A 116 6.63 11.96 25.86
N GLY A 117 7.68 11.48 26.54
CA GLY A 117 7.76 11.40 28.00
C GLY A 117 6.70 10.49 28.63
N PRO A 118 6.52 10.52 29.95
CA PRO A 118 5.55 9.68 30.66
C PRO A 118 4.07 10.05 30.37
N ALA A 119 3.83 11.12 29.63
CA ALA A 119 2.49 11.64 29.35
C ALA A 119 1.71 10.78 28.34
N LEU A 120 2.43 10.10 27.45
CA LEU A 120 1.90 9.18 26.46
C LEU A 120 2.65 7.87 26.63
N SER A 121 2.01 6.90 27.26
CA SER A 121 2.46 5.51 27.32
C SER A 121 1.73 4.75 26.21
N PRO A 122 2.15 4.87 24.93
CA PRO A 122 1.58 4.04 23.87
C PRO A 122 1.88 2.58 24.23
N GLY A 123 0.83 1.76 24.31
CA GLY A 123 0.96 0.36 24.65
C GLY A 123 1.83 -0.41 23.63
N PRO A 124 2.29 -1.62 23.98
CA PRO A 124 3.10 -2.45 23.09
C PRO A 124 2.41 -2.77 21.75
N SER A 125 1.07 -2.74 21.71
CA SER A 125 0.27 -2.90 20.49
C SER A 125 0.41 -1.74 19.50
N ALA A 126 0.76 -0.53 19.95
CA ALA A 126 0.85 0.65 19.10
C ALA A 126 2.00 0.54 18.10
N ARG A 127 3.15 0.00 18.52
CA ARG A 127 4.30 -0.22 17.63
C ARG A 127 3.96 -1.20 16.51
N GLY A 128 3.21 -2.26 16.83
CA GLY A 128 2.72 -3.22 15.86
C GLY A 128 1.74 -2.59 14.85
N ALA A 129 0.79 -1.80 15.33
CA ALA A 129 -0.16 -1.09 14.47
C ALA A 129 0.54 -0.09 13.54
N VAL A 130 1.47 0.73 14.06
CA VAL A 130 2.25 1.69 13.26
C VAL A 130 3.07 0.96 12.19
N GLY A 131 3.73 -0.14 12.56
CA GLY A 131 4.49 -0.96 11.62
C GLY A 131 3.61 -1.59 10.54
N ALA A 132 2.37 -1.95 10.85
CA ALA A 132 1.43 -2.56 9.91
C ALA A 132 0.71 -1.55 9.00
N VAL A 133 0.41 -0.35 9.49
CA VAL A 133 -0.32 0.70 8.76
C VAL A 133 0.58 1.45 7.78
N ALA A 134 1.84 1.71 8.14
CA ALA A 134 2.80 2.38 7.27
C ALA A 134 2.93 1.74 5.86
N PRO A 135 3.12 0.42 5.70
CA PRO A 135 3.21 -0.20 4.38
C PRO A 135 1.89 -0.16 3.62
N VAL A 136 0.73 -0.23 4.30
CA VAL A 136 -0.59 -0.15 3.66
C VAL A 136 -0.81 1.25 3.05
N LEU A 137 -0.49 2.30 3.81
CA LEU A 137 -0.60 3.68 3.32
C LEU A 137 0.42 3.96 2.21
N GLY A 138 1.65 3.43 2.34
CA GLY A 138 2.66 3.54 1.30
C GLY A 138 2.21 2.86 0.00
N TRP A 139 1.68 1.64 0.10
CA TRP A 139 1.10 0.91 -1.04
C TRP A 139 -0.05 1.69 -1.67
N ALA A 140 -1.03 2.15 -0.87
CA ALA A 140 -2.17 2.92 -1.36
C ALA A 140 -1.76 4.25 -2.03
N GLY A 141 -0.70 4.90 -1.52
CA GLY A 141 -0.16 6.11 -2.15
C GLY A 141 0.47 5.82 -3.52
N ILE A 142 1.22 4.72 -3.65
CA ILE A 142 1.86 4.33 -4.90
C ILE A 142 0.84 3.87 -5.94
N THR A 143 -0.24 3.16 -5.54
CA THR A 143 -1.27 2.70 -6.48
C THR A 143 -2.04 3.85 -7.13
N VAL A 144 -2.23 4.98 -6.43
CA VAL A 144 -2.90 6.17 -6.96
C VAL A 144 -1.99 7.04 -7.83
N LEU A 145 -0.67 6.93 -7.65
CA LEU A 145 0.32 7.81 -8.29
C LEU A 145 0.27 7.80 -9.83
N PRO A 146 0.16 6.65 -10.53
CA PRO A 146 0.04 6.61 -11.99
C PRO A 146 -1.15 7.41 -12.52
N ALA A 147 -2.30 7.32 -11.84
CA ALA A 147 -3.52 8.03 -12.22
C ALA A 147 -3.44 9.53 -11.92
N ALA A 148 -2.78 9.91 -10.82
CA ALA A 148 -2.51 11.31 -10.51
C ALA A 148 -1.59 11.97 -11.56
N LEU A 149 -0.53 11.28 -11.96
CA LEU A 149 0.46 11.75 -12.93
C LEU A 149 0.06 11.54 -14.40
N ASP A 150 -1.05 10.84 -14.65
CA ASP A 150 -1.56 10.49 -15.98
C ASP A 150 -0.52 9.81 -16.88
N VAL A 151 0.22 8.87 -16.29
CA VAL A 151 1.26 8.14 -17.02
C VAL A 151 0.66 7.18 -18.05
N SER A 152 1.48 6.71 -18.98
CA SER A 152 1.05 5.73 -19.97
C SER A 152 0.57 4.43 -19.33
N TYR A 153 -0.29 3.71 -20.05
CA TYR A 153 -0.81 2.41 -19.60
C TYR A 153 0.33 1.41 -19.31
N ALA A 154 1.35 1.33 -20.18
CA ALA A 154 2.49 0.45 -19.98
C ALA A 154 3.29 0.77 -18.70
N MET A 155 3.50 2.06 -18.43
CA MET A 155 4.15 2.50 -17.19
C MET A 155 3.31 2.17 -15.95
N THR A 156 1.99 2.33 -16.03
CA THR A 156 1.07 1.96 -14.96
C THR A 156 1.18 0.47 -14.62
N VAL A 157 1.10 -0.40 -15.64
CA VAL A 157 1.22 -1.85 -15.46
C VAL A 157 2.59 -2.24 -14.89
N ALA A 158 3.67 -1.64 -15.41
CA ALA A 158 5.02 -1.91 -14.92
C ALA A 158 5.21 -1.48 -13.46
N VAL A 159 4.76 -0.28 -13.09
CA VAL A 159 4.82 0.22 -11.70
C VAL A 159 4.03 -0.68 -10.77
N GLN A 160 2.83 -1.11 -11.16
CA GLN A 160 1.99 -1.98 -10.33
C GLN A 160 2.61 -3.38 -10.16
N LEU A 161 3.20 -3.95 -11.21
CA LEU A 161 3.97 -5.20 -11.11
C LEU A 161 5.16 -5.08 -10.16
N VAL A 162 5.95 -4.01 -10.28
CA VAL A 162 7.09 -3.76 -9.39
C VAL A 162 6.63 -3.56 -7.95
N LEU A 163 5.51 -2.88 -7.75
CA LEU A 163 4.92 -2.69 -6.43
C LEU A 163 4.50 -4.03 -5.81
N VAL A 164 3.84 -4.91 -6.58
CA VAL A 164 3.47 -6.27 -6.16
C VAL A 164 4.71 -7.07 -5.75
N ALA A 165 5.77 -7.05 -6.56
CA ALA A 165 7.04 -7.70 -6.21
C ALA A 165 7.62 -7.13 -4.91
N GLY A 166 7.66 -5.80 -4.77
CA GLY A 166 8.16 -5.11 -3.59
C GLY A 166 7.41 -5.48 -2.31
N VAL A 167 6.08 -5.54 -2.32
CA VAL A 167 5.30 -5.91 -1.13
C VAL A 167 5.45 -7.39 -0.76
N PHE A 168 5.62 -8.30 -1.72
CA PHE A 168 5.98 -9.69 -1.41
C PHE A 168 7.37 -9.80 -0.77
N VAL A 169 8.35 -9.03 -1.24
CA VAL A 169 9.68 -8.95 -0.59
C VAL A 169 9.57 -8.43 0.85
N VAL A 170 8.73 -7.41 1.08
CA VAL A 170 8.43 -6.90 2.43
C VAL A 170 7.74 -7.97 3.28
N ALA A 171 6.81 -8.75 2.72
CA ALA A 171 6.12 -9.80 3.43
C ALA A 171 7.08 -10.91 3.90
N VAL A 172 7.91 -11.41 3.00
CA VAL A 172 8.95 -12.42 3.30
C VAL A 172 9.97 -11.87 4.31
N GLY A 173 10.44 -10.64 4.10
CA GLY A 173 11.37 -9.97 5.01
C GLY A 173 10.77 -9.70 6.39
N GLY A 174 9.46 -9.45 6.49
CA GLY A 174 8.73 -9.26 7.73
C GLY A 174 8.63 -10.56 8.53
N LEU A 175 8.31 -11.68 7.87
CA LEU A 175 8.29 -13.00 8.52
C LEU A 175 9.66 -13.40 9.05
N ARG A 176 10.73 -13.18 8.26
CA ARG A 176 12.12 -13.46 8.69
C ARG A 176 12.54 -12.64 9.91
N ARG A 177 11.98 -11.45 10.10
CA ARG A 177 12.24 -10.57 11.26
C ARG A 177 11.26 -10.78 12.42
N GLY A 178 10.32 -11.72 12.30
CA GLY A 178 9.29 -11.97 13.33
C GLY A 178 8.19 -10.91 13.40
N THR A 179 8.11 -9.99 12.42
CA THR A 179 7.08 -8.93 12.38
C THR A 179 5.85 -9.43 11.62
N THR A 180 5.10 -10.34 12.23
CA THR A 180 3.96 -11.04 11.59
C THR A 180 2.86 -10.10 11.10
N GLY A 181 2.57 -9.01 11.82
CA GLY A 181 1.58 -8.02 11.41
C GLY A 181 1.94 -7.32 10.10
N VAL A 182 3.22 -6.93 9.94
CA VAL A 182 3.75 -6.30 8.72
C VAL A 182 3.68 -7.28 7.55
N ALA A 183 4.00 -8.55 7.81
CA ALA A 183 3.98 -9.57 6.78
C ALA A 183 2.57 -9.85 6.26
N LEU A 184 1.60 -9.93 7.18
CA LEU A 184 0.20 -10.12 6.83
C LEU A 184 -0.33 -8.94 6.03
N THR A 185 -0.12 -7.70 6.47
CA THR A 185 -0.60 -6.53 5.71
C THR A 185 0.06 -6.42 4.35
N ALA A 186 1.38 -6.64 4.25
CA ALA A 186 2.09 -6.64 2.98
C ALA A 186 1.60 -7.75 2.02
N SER A 187 1.30 -8.95 2.54
CA SER A 187 0.73 -10.03 1.73
C SER A 187 -0.66 -9.72 1.19
N VAL A 188 -1.52 -9.08 1.99
CA VAL A 188 -2.85 -8.64 1.57
C VAL A 188 -2.73 -7.55 0.50
N CYS A 189 -1.87 -6.55 0.69
CA CYS A 189 -1.59 -5.54 -0.33
C CYS A 189 -1.03 -6.15 -1.62
N GLY A 190 -0.16 -7.15 -1.51
CA GLY A 190 0.37 -7.89 -2.65
C GLY A 190 -0.69 -8.66 -3.42
N ALA A 191 -1.57 -9.37 -2.72
CA ALA A 191 -2.67 -10.10 -3.34
C ALA A 191 -3.66 -9.16 -4.03
N VAL A 192 -4.05 -8.06 -3.37
CA VAL A 192 -4.95 -7.06 -3.97
C VAL A 192 -4.30 -6.41 -5.19
N GLY A 193 -3.02 -6.01 -5.10
CA GLY A 193 -2.29 -5.44 -6.22
C GLY A 193 -2.08 -6.42 -7.39
N ALA A 194 -1.93 -7.71 -7.10
CA ALA A 194 -1.83 -8.76 -8.12
C ALA A 194 -3.13 -8.94 -8.89
N VAL A 195 -4.29 -8.94 -8.19
CA VAL A 195 -5.61 -8.97 -8.83
C VAL A 195 -5.82 -7.73 -9.69
N ASP A 196 -5.47 -6.56 -9.14
CA ASP A 196 -5.60 -5.27 -9.81
C ASP A 196 -4.80 -5.20 -11.11
N VAL A 197 -3.52 -5.58 -11.07
CA VAL A 197 -2.67 -5.59 -12.28
C VAL A 197 -3.09 -6.68 -13.27
N ALA A 198 -3.60 -7.82 -12.82
CA ALA A 198 -4.16 -8.84 -13.69
C ALA A 198 -5.39 -8.32 -14.45
N LEU A 199 -6.31 -7.62 -13.76
CA LEU A 199 -7.48 -6.99 -14.39
C LEU A 199 -7.07 -5.90 -15.40
N LEU A 200 -6.11 -5.05 -15.03
CA LEU A 200 -5.56 -4.04 -15.94
C LEU A 200 -4.97 -4.68 -17.20
N SER A 201 -4.31 -5.82 -17.03
CA SER A 201 -3.63 -6.52 -18.12
C SER A 201 -4.57 -7.09 -19.17
N LEU A 202 -5.83 -7.39 -18.82
CA LEU A 202 -6.83 -7.97 -19.74
C LEU A 202 -7.12 -7.07 -20.95
N ALA A 203 -6.85 -5.77 -20.85
CA ALA A 203 -7.04 -4.84 -21.95
C ALA A 203 -6.15 -5.17 -23.17
N ALA A 204 -4.97 -5.75 -22.95
CA ALA A 204 -4.02 -6.08 -24.01
C ALA A 204 -3.56 -7.54 -23.91
N GLU A 205 -3.74 -8.29 -25.00
CA GLU A 205 -3.31 -9.69 -25.11
C GLU A 205 -1.82 -9.92 -24.77
N PRO A 206 -0.84 -9.19 -25.35
CA PRO A 206 0.57 -9.42 -25.01
C PRO A 206 0.89 -9.04 -23.56
N ALA A 207 0.19 -8.06 -23.00
CA ALA A 207 0.34 -7.70 -21.60
C ALA A 207 -0.16 -8.83 -20.71
N THR A 208 -1.30 -9.44 -21.05
CA THR A 208 -1.92 -10.54 -20.31
C THR A 208 -0.91 -11.66 -20.06
N TYR A 209 -0.31 -12.19 -21.12
CA TYR A 209 0.68 -13.27 -20.98
C TYR A 209 1.90 -12.85 -20.15
N ALA A 210 2.44 -11.66 -20.36
CA ALA A 210 3.61 -11.17 -19.63
C ALA A 210 3.32 -10.98 -18.14
N VAL A 211 2.18 -10.37 -17.79
CA VAL A 211 1.78 -10.08 -16.41
C VAL A 211 1.44 -11.37 -15.67
N PHE A 212 0.64 -12.27 -16.26
CA PHE A 212 0.32 -13.55 -15.63
C PHE A 212 1.56 -14.44 -15.45
N GLY A 213 2.47 -14.44 -16.42
CA GLY A 213 3.77 -15.12 -16.29
C GLY A 213 4.61 -14.54 -15.16
N ALA A 214 4.73 -13.21 -15.06
CA ALA A 214 5.47 -12.55 -13.99
C ALA A 214 4.85 -12.81 -12.60
N LEU A 215 3.52 -12.71 -12.48
CA LEU A 215 2.80 -12.99 -11.24
C LEU A 215 2.99 -14.44 -10.79
N LEU A 216 2.96 -15.40 -11.72
CA LEU A 216 3.24 -16.81 -11.44
C LEU A 216 4.64 -16.98 -10.84
N VAL A 217 5.66 -16.38 -11.46
CA VAL A 217 7.05 -16.46 -10.98
C VAL A 217 7.18 -15.81 -9.60
N LEU A 218 6.60 -14.63 -9.41
CA LEU A 218 6.66 -13.90 -8.13
C LEU A 218 5.97 -14.68 -7.00
N CYS A 219 4.78 -15.22 -7.25
CA CYS A 219 4.01 -15.98 -6.27
C CYS A 219 4.69 -17.31 -5.92
N ALA A 220 5.22 -18.02 -6.92
CA ALA A 220 5.99 -19.24 -6.72
C ALA A 220 7.28 -18.98 -5.93
N ALA A 221 8.05 -17.94 -6.30
CA ALA A 221 9.25 -17.54 -5.60
C ALA A 221 8.96 -17.15 -4.14
N ALA A 222 7.86 -16.43 -3.89
CA ALA A 222 7.41 -16.11 -2.55
C ALA A 222 7.08 -17.39 -1.75
N ALA A 223 6.31 -18.32 -2.33
CA ALA A 223 5.97 -19.58 -1.66
C ALA A 223 7.21 -20.40 -1.28
N VAL A 224 8.21 -20.49 -2.16
CA VAL A 224 9.49 -21.17 -1.90
C VAL A 224 10.30 -20.45 -0.82
N ALA A 225 10.40 -19.12 -0.90
CA ALA A 225 11.13 -18.32 0.08
C ALA A 225 10.52 -18.39 1.48
N LEU A 226 9.20 -18.58 1.57
CA LEU A 226 8.46 -18.79 2.80
C LEU A 226 8.67 -20.20 3.36
N ASP A 227 8.74 -21.23 2.52
CA ASP A 227 9.00 -22.61 2.95
C ASP A 227 10.38 -22.74 3.61
N ALA A 228 11.40 -22.15 2.98
CA ALA A 228 12.75 -22.09 3.52
C ALA A 228 12.82 -21.38 4.89
N SER A 229 11.91 -20.42 5.15
CA SER A 229 11.84 -19.72 6.44
C SER A 229 11.14 -20.52 7.54
N VAL A 230 10.25 -21.45 7.18
CA VAL A 230 9.53 -22.33 8.13
C VAL A 230 10.40 -23.50 8.56
N ALA A 231 11.20 -24.06 7.66
CA ALA A 231 12.08 -25.20 7.95
C ALA A 231 13.11 -24.95 9.06
N GLY A 232 13.44 -23.68 9.34
CA GLY A 232 14.41 -23.29 10.37
C GLY A 232 13.83 -22.97 11.75
N SER A 233 12.52 -23.01 11.95
CA SER A 233 11.86 -22.61 13.21
C SER A 233 11.01 -23.74 13.80
N PRO A 234 11.05 -23.96 15.13
CA PRO A 234 10.19 -24.94 15.79
C PRO A 234 8.74 -24.42 15.80
N GLY A 235 7.99 -24.79 14.77
CA GLY A 235 6.55 -24.55 14.60
C GLY A 235 6.22 -23.48 13.55
N PRO A 236 5.50 -23.83 12.46
CA PRO A 236 4.97 -22.82 11.56
C PRO A 236 3.93 -21.96 12.29
N GLY A 237 4.24 -20.68 12.51
CA GLY A 237 3.23 -19.72 12.95
C GLY A 237 2.07 -19.67 11.94
N ARG A 238 0.81 -19.69 12.41
CA ARG A 238 -0.40 -19.69 11.56
C ARG A 238 -0.37 -18.63 10.44
N VAL A 239 0.27 -17.48 10.69
CA VAL A 239 0.45 -16.39 9.72
C VAL A 239 1.35 -16.81 8.55
N ALA A 240 2.47 -17.51 8.80
CA ALA A 240 3.35 -17.96 7.73
C ALA A 240 2.66 -18.98 6.81
N ALA A 241 1.87 -19.89 7.39
CA ALA A 241 1.06 -20.85 6.64
C ALA A 241 -0.01 -20.14 5.79
N ALA A 242 -0.70 -19.14 6.33
CA ALA A 242 -1.69 -18.36 5.60
C ALA A 242 -1.07 -17.59 4.42
N VAL A 243 0.04 -16.88 4.64
CA VAL A 243 0.74 -16.13 3.58
C VAL A 243 1.23 -17.07 2.47
N ARG A 244 1.75 -18.25 2.83
CA ARG A 244 2.14 -19.29 1.88
C ARG A 244 0.96 -19.80 1.07
N ALA A 245 -0.17 -20.11 1.71
CA ALA A 245 -1.35 -20.61 1.04
C ALA A 245 -1.89 -19.60 0.02
N VAL A 246 -1.93 -18.32 0.38
CA VAL A 246 -2.34 -17.24 -0.53
C VAL A 246 -1.41 -17.15 -1.74
N ALA A 247 -0.09 -17.18 -1.53
CA ALA A 247 0.88 -17.16 -2.62
C ALA A 247 0.75 -18.39 -3.54
N ALA A 248 0.55 -19.58 -2.98
CA ALA A 248 0.37 -20.80 -3.75
C ALA A 248 -0.93 -20.78 -4.57
N CYS A 249 -2.06 -20.38 -3.97
CA CYS A 249 -3.33 -20.24 -4.68
C CYS A 249 -3.25 -19.21 -5.81
N ALA A 250 -2.58 -18.07 -5.59
CA ALA A 250 -2.38 -17.06 -6.61
C ALA A 250 -1.54 -17.61 -7.79
N ALA A 251 -0.48 -18.37 -7.50
CA ALA A 251 0.34 -19.01 -8.54
C ALA A 251 -0.48 -20.01 -9.37
N VAL A 252 -1.30 -20.83 -8.73
CA VAL A 252 -2.19 -21.79 -9.43
C VAL A 252 -3.21 -21.05 -10.29
N GLY A 253 -3.83 -19.99 -9.78
CA GLY A 253 -4.77 -19.17 -10.57
C GLY A 253 -4.11 -18.58 -11.81
N CYS A 254 -2.89 -18.05 -11.68
CA CYS A 254 -2.12 -17.54 -12.81
C CYS A 254 -1.79 -18.64 -13.83
N ALA A 255 -1.42 -19.84 -13.36
CA ALA A 255 -1.13 -20.98 -14.23
C ALA A 255 -2.35 -21.42 -15.04
N VAL A 256 -3.52 -21.53 -14.40
CA VAL A 256 -4.78 -21.92 -15.07
C VAL A 256 -5.14 -20.93 -16.16
N VAL A 257 -5.05 -19.62 -15.88
CA VAL A 257 -5.34 -18.59 -16.89
C VAL A 257 -4.41 -18.71 -18.08
N LEU A 258 -3.11 -18.92 -17.86
CA LEU A 258 -2.13 -19.11 -18.94
C LEU A 258 -2.43 -20.36 -19.79
N THR A 259 -2.91 -21.45 -19.18
CA THR A 259 -3.25 -22.69 -19.91
C THR A 259 -4.57 -22.62 -20.68
N VAL A 260 -5.50 -21.74 -20.29
CA VAL A 260 -6.79 -21.57 -20.97
C VAL A 260 -6.71 -20.49 -22.05
N ALA A 261 -5.82 -19.51 -21.88
CA ALA A 261 -5.64 -18.42 -22.82
C ALA A 261 -4.74 -18.76 -24.02
N GLY A 262 -3.73 -19.63 -23.83
CA GLY A 262 -2.81 -20.08 -24.88
C GLY A 262 -3.28 -21.32 -25.62
#